data_AF-A0A7S1ATZ1-F1
#
_entry.id   AF-A0A7S1ATZ1-F1
#
_cell.length_a   1.000
_cell.length_b   1.000
_cell.length_c   1.000
_cell.angle_alpha   90.00
_cell.angle_beta   90.00
_cell.angle_gamma   90.00
#
_symmetry.space_group_name_H-M   'P 1'
#
loop_
_entity.id
_entity.type
_entity.pdbx_description
1 polymer ?
#
loop_
_entity_poly.entity_id
_entity_poly.type
_entity_poly.pdbx_seq_one_letter_code
_entity_poly.pdbx_strand_id
1 'polypeptide(L)'
;RKQVSFRTTHLERVVGMEWEDAYTELSVPARAMSRLVVTLPEEVAVGWDWVLSEHTISFTAVFRDLYGNASTLSAVAEHPAGDACTGRFDVLGPGMLELMFDNSHSLLRSKTV
;
A
#
# COMPACT_ATOMS: atom_id res chain seq x y z
N ARG A 1 -20.55 6.38 -24.67
CA ARG A 1 -20.80 6.58 -23.22
C ARG A 1 -19.44 6.68 -22.55
N LYS A 2 -19.08 7.84 -21.97
CA LYS A 2 -17.79 8.03 -21.29
C LYS A 2 -17.89 7.38 -19.91
N GLN A 3 -17.13 6.32 -19.70
CA GLN A 3 -16.98 5.68 -18.40
C GLN A 3 -15.81 6.36 -17.70
N VAL A 4 -16.11 7.13 -16.66
CA VAL A 4 -15.10 7.67 -15.74
C VAL A 4 -14.89 6.57 -14.70
N SER A 5 -13.75 5.87 -14.76
CA SER A 5 -13.35 4.94 -13.70
C SER A 5 -12.60 5.72 -12.64
N PHE A 6 -13.09 5.67 -11.42
CA PHE A 6 -12.51 6.29 -10.24
C PHE A 6 -11.93 5.16 -9.37
N ARG A 7 -10.66 5.25 -8.96
CA ARG A 7 -9.98 4.28 -8.08
C ARG A 7 -9.07 5.04 -7.13
N THR A 8 -9.01 4.61 -5.88
CA THR A 8 -8.43 5.39 -4.78
C THR A 8 -7.51 4.51 -3.95
N THR A 9 -6.27 4.96 -3.79
CA THR A 9 -5.34 4.47 -2.77
C THR A 9 -5.18 5.57 -1.73
N HIS A 10 -5.58 5.29 -0.49
CA HIS A 10 -5.65 6.23 0.63
C HIS A 10 -4.60 5.83 1.66
N LEU A 11 -3.68 6.75 1.98
CA LEU A 11 -2.71 6.58 3.07
C LEU A 11 -3.03 7.61 4.16
N GLU A 12 -3.34 7.13 5.36
CA GLU A 12 -3.71 7.94 6.52
C GLU A 12 -2.55 8.03 7.50
N ARG A 13 -2.18 9.25 7.94
CA ARG A 13 -1.19 9.51 8.98
C ARG A 13 -1.81 10.38 10.08
N VAL A 14 -1.74 9.93 11.34
CA VAL A 14 -2.30 10.68 12.50
C VAL A 14 -1.19 11.40 13.26
N VAL A 15 -1.00 12.70 13.02
CA VAL A 15 -0.19 13.56 13.89
C VAL A 15 -1.11 14.61 14.52
N GLY A 16 -1.27 14.58 15.84
CA GLY A 16 -1.75 15.74 16.60
C GLY A 16 -3.16 16.30 16.33
N MET A 17 -4.08 15.56 15.70
CA MET A 17 -5.45 15.94 15.29
C MET A 17 -5.64 16.44 13.84
N GLU A 18 -4.62 16.37 12.97
CA GLU A 18 -4.80 16.64 11.54
C GLU A 18 -4.45 15.39 10.71
N TRP A 19 -5.40 14.97 9.87
CA TRP A 19 -5.26 13.84 8.94
C TRP A 19 -4.58 14.36 7.68
N GLU A 20 -3.38 13.86 7.37
CA GLU A 20 -2.71 14.17 6.10
C GLU A 20 -3.00 13.03 5.12
N ASP A 21 -3.98 13.24 4.26
CA ASP A 21 -4.39 12.26 3.24
C ASP A 21 -3.41 12.31 2.05
N ALA A 22 -2.62 11.27 1.87
CA ALA A 22 -1.74 11.12 0.71
C ALA A 22 -2.34 10.12 -0.28
N TYR A 23 -2.73 10.63 -1.45
CA TYR A 23 -3.17 9.81 -2.59
C TYR A 23 -2.01 9.59 -3.55
N THR A 24 -1.80 8.34 -3.98
CA THR A 24 -0.84 8.03 -5.04
C THR A 24 -1.35 6.89 -5.89
N GLU A 25 -1.39 7.10 -7.20
CA GLU A 25 -1.59 6.04 -8.18
C GLU A 25 -0.24 5.38 -8.47
N LEU A 26 -0.15 4.05 -8.33
CA LEU A 26 1.07 3.30 -8.53
C LEU A 26 0.91 2.30 -9.68
N SER A 27 1.71 2.49 -10.72
CA SER A 27 1.83 1.48 -11.78
C SER A 27 2.78 0.36 -11.35
N VAL A 28 2.33 -0.88 -11.51
CA VAL A 28 3.08 -2.10 -11.21
C VAL A 28 3.26 -2.89 -12.50
N PRO A 29 4.44 -2.84 -13.15
CA PRO A 29 4.67 -3.54 -14.40
C PRO A 29 4.44 -5.05 -14.30
N ALA A 30 4.14 -5.69 -15.43
CA ALA A 30 4.14 -7.15 -15.50
C ALA A 30 5.50 -7.70 -15.05
N ARG A 31 5.51 -8.83 -14.34
CA ARG A 31 6.72 -9.48 -13.81
C ARG A 31 7.53 -8.64 -12.82
N ALA A 32 6.95 -7.57 -12.27
CA ALA A 32 7.66 -6.64 -11.38
C ALA A 32 6.93 -6.45 -10.05
N MET A 33 7.66 -5.85 -9.11
CA MET A 33 7.15 -5.36 -7.85
C MET A 33 7.38 -3.84 -7.79
N SER A 34 6.37 -3.11 -7.33
CA SER A 34 6.49 -1.68 -7.02
C SER A 34 6.38 -1.49 -5.52
N ARG A 35 7.14 -0.55 -4.98
CA ARG A 35 7.21 -0.27 -3.55
C ARG A 35 6.98 1.22 -3.28
N LEU A 36 6.01 1.52 -2.45
CA LEU A 36 5.81 2.83 -1.84
C LEU A 36 6.45 2.82 -0.45
N VAL A 37 7.28 3.81 -0.14
CA VAL A 37 7.97 3.93 1.14
C VAL A 37 7.53 5.22 1.82
N VAL A 38 7.07 5.10 3.07
CA VAL A 38 6.59 6.20 3.89
C VAL A 38 7.46 6.28 5.13
N THR A 39 8.17 7.39 5.30
CA THR A 39 8.96 7.64 6.52
C THR A 39 8.05 8.11 7.63
N LEU A 40 8.15 7.46 8.79
CA LEU A 40 7.37 7.76 9.99
C LEU A 40 8.34 8.31 11.05
N PRO A 41 8.29 9.61 11.38
CA PRO A 41 9.29 10.24 12.24
C PRO A 41 9.07 10.01 13.75
N GLU A 42 7.91 9.51 14.15
CA GLU A 42 7.52 9.33 15.55
C GLU A 42 6.42 8.27 15.68
N GLU A 43 5.90 8.09 16.89
CA GLU A 43 4.74 7.25 17.17
C GLU A 43 3.49 7.81 16.48
N VAL A 44 2.88 7.02 15.58
CA VAL A 44 1.75 7.45 14.75
C VAL A 44 0.86 6.28 14.37
N ALA A 45 -0.45 6.47 14.38
CA ALA A 45 -1.35 5.55 13.72
C ALA A 45 -1.29 5.74 12.20
N VAL A 46 -1.04 4.66 11.47
CA VAL A 46 -1.04 4.64 10.01
C VAL A 46 -2.12 3.72 9.48
N GLY A 47 -2.84 4.19 8.47
CA GLY A 47 -3.83 3.42 7.73
C GLY A 47 -3.43 3.33 6.26
N TRP A 48 -3.76 2.21 5.62
CA TRP A 48 -3.70 2.09 4.17
C TRP A 48 -5.00 1.50 3.64
N ASP A 49 -5.42 1.99 2.50
CA ASP A 49 -6.48 1.44 1.65
C ASP A 49 -6.00 1.49 0.21
N TRP A 50 -6.20 0.43 -0.54
CA TRP A 50 -5.99 0.43 -1.97
C TRP A 50 -7.02 -0.47 -2.65
N VAL A 51 -7.34 -0.14 -3.90
CA VAL A 51 -8.23 -0.94 -4.74
C VAL A 51 -7.56 -1.26 -6.05
N LEU A 52 -7.56 -2.55 -6.41
CA LEU A 52 -7.05 -2.96 -7.70
C LEU A 52 -8.12 -2.92 -8.77
N SER A 53 -7.65 -2.46 -9.92
CA SER A 53 -8.45 -2.31 -11.11
C SER A 53 -8.97 -3.59 -11.72
N GLU A 54 -8.03 -4.46 -12.01
CA GLU A 54 -8.21 -5.59 -12.89
C GLU A 54 -7.25 -6.70 -12.44
N HIS A 55 -7.77 -7.93 -12.42
CA HIS A 55 -7.05 -9.14 -12.03
C HIS A 55 -6.54 -9.12 -10.58
N THR A 56 -5.66 -10.05 -10.22
CA THR A 56 -5.18 -10.22 -8.84
C THR A 56 -3.78 -9.63 -8.65
N ILE A 57 -3.48 -9.02 -7.49
CA ILE A 57 -2.11 -8.60 -7.14
C ILE A 57 -1.77 -9.12 -5.75
N SER A 58 -0.50 -9.47 -5.53
CA SER A 58 -0.04 -9.77 -4.18
C SER A 58 0.41 -8.47 -3.50
N PHE A 59 0.16 -8.36 -2.20
CA PHE A 59 0.45 -7.17 -1.43
C PHE A 59 1.09 -7.53 -0.10
N THR A 60 2.08 -6.75 0.30
CA THR A 60 2.72 -6.89 1.61
C THR A 60 2.99 -5.51 2.20
N ALA A 61 2.53 -5.30 3.44
CA ALA A 61 2.89 -4.14 4.25
C ALA A 61 3.96 -4.55 5.27
N VAL A 62 5.09 -3.84 5.29
CA VAL A 62 6.20 -4.09 6.21
C VAL A 62 6.57 -2.80 6.91
N PHE A 63 6.67 -2.83 8.24
CA PHE A 63 7.31 -1.76 9.00
C PHE A 63 8.76 -2.13 9.31
N ARG A 64 9.69 -1.21 9.06
CA ARG A 64 11.08 -1.31 9.50
C ARG A 64 11.38 -0.21 10.50
N ASP A 65 11.83 -0.57 11.69
CA ASP A 65 12.28 0.42 12.68
C ASP A 65 13.65 1.00 12.33
N LEU A 66 14.10 2.02 13.08
CA LEU A 66 15.42 2.63 12.90
C LEU A 66 16.60 1.67 13.16
N TYR A 67 16.37 0.54 13.82
CA TYR A 67 17.39 -0.49 14.08
C TYR A 67 17.46 -1.53 12.95
N GLY A 68 16.58 -1.43 11.95
CA GLY A 68 16.49 -2.35 10.82
C GLY A 68 15.65 -3.60 11.09
N ASN A 69 14.98 -3.70 12.25
CA ASN A 69 14.07 -4.80 12.51
C ASN A 69 12.82 -4.63 11.65
N ALA A 70 12.42 -5.71 10.96
CA ALA A 70 11.27 -5.70 10.08
C ALA A 70 10.11 -6.49 10.70
N SER A 71 8.91 -5.90 10.66
CA SER A 71 7.65 -6.54 11.05
C SER A 71 6.69 -6.55 9.87
N THR A 72 6.25 -7.73 9.47
CA THR A 72 5.18 -7.87 8.46
C THR A 72 3.84 -7.56 9.11
N LEU A 73 3.19 -6.50 8.63
CA LEU A 73 1.91 -6.04 9.16
C LEU A 73 0.73 -6.69 8.44
N SER A 74 0.89 -6.91 7.13
CA SER A 74 -0.10 -7.59 6.29
C SER A 74 0.60 -8.29 5.14
N ALA A 75 0.08 -9.44 4.74
CA ALA A 75 0.50 -10.18 3.56
C ALA A 75 -0.74 -10.81 2.92
N VAL A 76 -1.03 -10.41 1.69
CA VAL A 76 -2.18 -10.89 0.92
C VAL A 76 -1.66 -11.44 -0.40
N ALA A 77 -1.91 -12.72 -0.65
CA ALA A 77 -1.58 -13.36 -1.92
C ALA A 77 -2.75 -13.20 -2.90
N GLU A 78 -2.45 -12.76 -4.12
CA GLU A 78 -3.43 -12.71 -5.23
C GLU A 78 -4.78 -12.05 -4.88
N HIS A 79 -4.75 -10.90 -4.20
CA HIS A 79 -5.95 -10.14 -3.84
C HIS A 79 -6.77 -9.78 -5.08
N PRO A 80 -8.09 -10.06 -5.12
CA PRO A 80 -8.92 -9.84 -6.30
C PRO A 80 -9.16 -8.36 -6.61
N ALA A 81 -9.42 -8.06 -7.89
CA ALA A 81 -9.85 -6.74 -8.31
C ALA A 81 -11.27 -6.42 -7.83
N GLY A 82 -11.54 -5.14 -7.57
CA GLY A 82 -12.84 -4.64 -7.17
C GLY A 82 -13.10 -4.64 -5.66
N ASP A 83 -12.31 -5.38 -4.88
CA ASP A 83 -12.36 -5.37 -3.42
C ASP A 83 -11.25 -4.47 -2.86
N ALA A 84 -11.59 -3.59 -1.94
CA ALA A 84 -10.62 -2.77 -1.22
C ALA A 84 -9.79 -3.63 -0.26
N CYS A 85 -8.49 -3.37 -0.19
CA CYS A 85 -7.60 -3.97 0.79
C CYS A 85 -7.16 -2.90 1.79
N THR A 86 -7.69 -2.99 3.00
CA THR A 86 -7.44 -2.02 4.06
C THR A 86 -6.58 -2.62 5.17
N GLY A 87 -5.77 -1.80 5.82
CA GLY A 87 -5.11 -2.17 7.07
C GLY A 87 -4.77 -0.95 7.90
N ARG A 88 -4.55 -1.19 9.18
CA ARG A 88 -4.18 -0.17 10.15
C ARG A 88 -3.09 -0.72 11.07
N PHE A 89 -2.16 0.14 11.45
CA PHE A 89 -1.10 -0.20 12.37
C PHE A 89 -0.76 1.01 13.25
N ASP A 90 -0.70 0.80 14.56
CA ASP A 90 -0.24 1.81 15.50
C ASP A 90 1.28 1.65 15.66
N VAL A 91 2.02 2.63 15.14
CA VAL A 91 3.48 2.59 15.07
C VAL A 91 4.04 3.05 16.41
N LEU A 92 4.87 2.20 17.01
CA LEU A 92 5.44 2.40 18.34
C LEU A 92 6.74 3.23 18.36
N GLY A 93 7.16 3.76 17.21
CA GLY A 93 8.36 4.59 17.12
C GLY A 93 8.78 4.88 15.68
N PRO A 94 9.82 5.71 15.48
CA PRO A 94 10.27 6.09 14.15
C PRO A 94 10.69 4.89 13.28
N GLY A 95 10.45 5.01 11.98
CA GLY A 95 10.79 3.96 11.02
C GLY A 95 10.28 4.24 9.61
N MET A 96 10.15 3.17 8.83
CA MET A 96 9.65 3.20 7.46
C MET A 96 8.55 2.16 7.27
N LEU A 97 7.41 2.60 6.72
CA LEU A 97 6.38 1.71 6.21
C LEU A 97 6.64 1.48 4.72
N GLU A 98 6.80 0.21 4.33
CA GLU A 98 6.92 -0.24 2.96
C GLU A 98 5.62 -0.93 2.54
N LEU A 99 4.94 -0.35 1.54
CA LEU A 99 3.78 -0.96 0.88
C LEU A 99 4.25 -1.54 -0.45
N MET A 100 4.28 -2.86 -0.54
CA MET A 100 4.82 -3.59 -1.69
C MET A 100 3.68 -4.24 -2.47
N PHE A 101 3.64 -3.97 -3.76
CA PHE A 101 2.67 -4.52 -4.70
C PHE A 101 3.40 -5.40 -5.70
N ASP A 102 3.11 -6.70 -5.67
CA ASP A 102 3.81 -7.72 -6.43
C ASP A 102 2.93 -8.28 -7.55
N ASN A 103 3.40 -8.06 -8.78
CA ASN A 103 2.80 -8.50 -10.03
C ASN A 103 3.71 -9.50 -10.77
N SER A 104 4.61 -10.16 -10.06
CA SER A 104 5.59 -11.12 -10.60
C SER A 104 4.93 -12.33 -11.28
N HIS A 105 3.73 -12.71 -10.86
CA HIS A 105 2.93 -13.79 -11.46
C HIS A 105 2.28 -13.39 -12.80
N SER A 106 2.10 -12.10 -13.08
CA SER A 106 1.50 -11.63 -14.34
C SER A 106 2.51 -11.61 -15.48
N LEU A 107 2.22 -12.40 -16.51
CA LEU A 107 3.06 -12.53 -17.70
C LEU A 107 3.06 -11.32 -18.63
N LEU A 108 1.91 -10.66 -18.80
CA LEU A 108 1.68 -9.71 -19.91
C LEU A 108 1.03 -8.40 -19.47
N ARG A 109 0.54 -8.30 -18.23
CA ARG A 109 -0.31 -7.19 -17.81
C ARG A 109 0.32 -6.44 -16.65
N SER A 110 0.56 -5.16 -16.86
CA SER A 110 0.81 -4.20 -15.79
C SER A 110 -0.49 -3.94 -15.03
N LYS A 111 -0.36 -3.44 -13.80
CA LYS A 111 -1.48 -3.11 -12.92
C LYS A 111 -1.36 -1.67 -12.45
N THR A 112 -2.49 -1.12 -12.05
CA THR A 112 -2.55 0.18 -11.39
C THR A 112 -3.37 0.02 -10.13
N VAL A 113 -2.75 0.36 -9.01
CA VAL A 113 -3.32 0.44 -7.67
C VAL A 113 -3.37 1.90 -7.23
#